data_AF-A0A1M5ZYL8-F1
#
_entry.id   AF-A0A1M5ZYL8-F1
#
_cell.length_a   1.000
_cell.length_b   1.000
_cell.length_c   1.000
_cell.angle_alpha   90.00
_cell.angle_beta   90.00
_cell.angle_gamma   90.00
#
_symmetry.space_group_name_H-M   'P 1'
#
loop_
_entity.id
_entity.type
_entity.pdbx_description
1 polymer ?
#
loop_
_entity_poly.entity_id
_entity_poly.type
_entity_poly.pdbx_seq_one_letter_code
_entity_poly.pdbx_strand_id
1 'polypeptide(L)' 'MCKYYDAQQKLCSIYDERPIICNVDMYYEANLKGKIDRDTYYNTNYVVCEKLKSTIINK' A
#
# COMPACT_ATOMS: atom_id res chain seq x y z
N MET A 1 -11.33 -8.67 2.74
CA MET A 1 -11.82 -8.31 1.40
C MET A 1 -12.06 -6.80 1.35
N CYS A 2 -11.56 -6.07 0.35
CA CYS A 2 -11.70 -4.61 0.26
C CYS A 2 -13.02 -4.24 -0.43
N LYS A 3 -13.86 -3.43 0.22
CA LYS A 3 -15.18 -3.03 -0.32
C LYS A 3 -15.12 -2.00 -1.46
N TYR A 4 -13.99 -1.32 -1.62
CA TYR A 4 -13.76 -0.31 -2.66
C TYR A 4 -12.93 -0.85 -3.83
N TYR A 5 -12.65 -2.15 -3.87
CA TYR A 5 -11.92 -2.76 -4.97
C TYR A 5 -12.86 -2.95 -6.17
N ASP A 6 -12.55 -2.26 -7.26
CA ASP A 6 -13.16 -2.47 -8.56
C ASP A 6 -12.43 -3.62 -9.27
N ALA A 7 -13.11 -4.76 -9.41
CA ALA A 7 -12.55 -5.95 -10.03
C ALA A 7 -12.41 -5.85 -11.56
N GLN A 8 -13.19 -4.99 -12.22
CA GLN A 8 -13.10 -4.79 -13.67
C GLN A 8 -11.88 -3.94 -14.01
N GLN A 9 -11.72 -2.81 -13.31
CA GLN A 9 -10.60 -1.91 -13.51
C GLN A 9 -9.33 -2.36 -12.78
N LYS A 10 -9.44 -3.28 -11.81
CA LYS A 10 -8.37 -3.68 -10.89
C LYS A 10 -7.81 -2.50 -10.10
N LEU A 11 -8.66 -1.53 -9.77
CA LEU A 11 -8.32 -0.28 -9.08
C LEU A 11 -9.19 -0.07 -7.83
N CYS A 12 -8.83 0.92 -7.02
CA CYS A 12 -9.66 1.38 -5.92
C CYS A 12 -10.63 2.45 -6.43
N SER A 13 -11.93 2.30 -6.18
CA SER A 13 -12.95 3.26 -6.65
C SER A 13 -12.92 4.62 -5.94
N ILE A 14 -12.17 4.74 -4.83
CA ILE A 14 -11.98 5.97 -4.06
C ILE A 14 -10.49 6.33 -3.97
N TYR A 15 -9.71 6.09 -5.03
CA TYR A 15 -8.24 6.15 -4.99
C TYR A 15 -7.69 7.47 -4.41
N ASP A 16 -8.26 8.60 -4.78
CA ASP A 16 -7.83 9.93 -4.34
C ASP A 16 -8.25 10.24 -2.90
N GLU A 17 -9.33 9.62 -2.44
CA GLU A 17 -9.94 9.82 -1.12
C GLU A 17 -9.66 8.65 -0.16
N ARG A 18 -8.64 7.84 -0.46
CA ARG A 18 -8.33 6.64 0.33
C ARG A 18 -8.11 7.02 1.81
N PRO A 19 -8.72 6.28 2.76
CA PRO A 19 -8.49 6.52 4.17
C PRO A 19 -7.01 6.31 4.50
N ILE A 20 -6.54 6.92 5.60
CA ILE A 20 -5.12 6.90 5.99
C ILE A 20 -4.51 5.50 6.03
N ILE A 21 -5.27 4.49 6.49
CA ILE A 21 -4.82 3.09 6.55
C ILE A 21 -4.52 2.48 5.16
N CYS A 22 -5.10 3.04 4.09
CA CYS A 22 -4.89 2.63 2.71
C CYS A 22 -4.02 3.61 1.90
N ASN A 23 -3.57 4.70 2.51
CA ASN A 23 -2.75 5.74 1.88
C ASN A 23 -1.35 5.74 2.50
N VAL A 24 -0.39 5.17 1.76
CA VAL A 24 1.00 4.96 2.19
C VAL A 24 1.67 6.27 2.62
N ASP A 25 1.42 7.35 1.87
CA ASP A 25 2.06 8.65 2.13
C ASP A 25 1.47 9.32 3.37
N MET A 26 0.14 9.35 3.48
CA MET A 26 -0.52 9.91 4.68
C MET A 26 -0.17 9.14 5.94
N TYR A 27 -0.07 7.80 5.85
CA TYR A 27 0.33 6.98 6.98
C TYR A 27 1.76 7.30 7.44
N TYR A 28 2.69 7.45 6.48
CA TYR A 28 4.06 7.83 6.78
C TYR A 28 4.13 9.18 7.50
N GLU A 29 3.49 10.22 6.96
CA GLU A 29 3.49 11.55 7.56
C GLU A 29 2.95 11.55 8.99
N ALA A 30 1.84 10.84 9.23
CA ALA A 30 1.16 10.86 10.52
C ALA A 30 1.84 9.99 11.59
N ASN A 31 2.50 8.89 11.21
CA ASN A 31 2.90 7.86 12.17
C ASN A 31 4.40 7.55 12.20
N LEU A 32 5.10 7.75 11.08
CA LEU A 32 6.46 7.23 10.87
C LEU A 32 7.51 8.31 10.62
N LYS A 33 7.08 9.52 10.26
CA LYS A 33 7.98 10.67 10.09
C LYS A 33 8.82 10.89 11.35
N GLY A 34 10.14 10.91 11.17
CA GLY A 34 11.11 11.04 12.25
C GLY A 34 11.47 9.73 12.97
N LYS A 35 10.81 8.61 12.65
CA LYS A 35 11.15 7.26 13.16
C LYS A 35 11.90 6.41 12.14
N ILE A 36 11.62 6.62 10.86
CA ILE A 36 12.27 5.95 9.73
C ILE A 36 12.39 6.95 8.58
N ASP A 37 13.43 6.77 7.76
CA ASP A 37 13.56 7.48 6.49
C ASP A 37 12.43 7.09 5.52
N ARG A 38 11.98 8.05 4.71
CA ARG A 38 10.90 7.88 3.73
C ARG A 38 11.29 6.86 2.68
N ASP A 39 12.51 6.93 2.16
CA ASP A 39 12.97 6.06 1.08
C ASP A 39 13.04 4.61 1.57
N THR A 40 13.51 4.40 2.79
CA THR A 40 13.53 3.10 3.48
C THR A 40 12.11 2.56 3.66
N TYR A 41 11.16 3.39 4.07
CA TYR A 41 9.76 3.00 4.21
C TYR A 41 9.15 2.59 2.86
N TYR A 42 9.34 3.38 1.81
CA TYR A 42 8.85 3.05 0.46
C TYR A 42 9.51 1.79 -0.09
N ASN A 43 10.83 1.67 0.01
CA ASN A 43 11.55 0.49 -0.46
C ASN A 43 11.08 -0.77 0.27
N THR A 44 10.87 -0.69 1.59
CA THR A 44 10.33 -1.82 2.37
C THR A 44 8.94 -2.23 1.87
N ASN A 45 8.05 -1.27 1.60
CA ASN A 45 6.73 -1.55 1.03
C ASN A 45 6.84 -2.23 -0.34
N TYR A 46 7.72 -1.76 -1.23
CA TYR A 46 7.97 -2.39 -2.53
C TYR A 46 8.50 -3.83 -2.38
N VAL A 47 9.49 -4.07 -1.54
CA VAL A 47 10.04 -5.41 -1.29
C VAL A 47 8.96 -6.37 -0.78
N VAL A 48 8.11 -5.92 0.14
CA VAL A 48 6.98 -6.75 0.63
C VAL A 48 5.97 -7.00 -0.48
N CYS A 49 5.64 -6.00 -1.30
CA CYS A 49 4.74 -6.15 -2.44
C CYS A 49 5.23 -7.24 -3.42
N GLU A 50 6.52 -7.22 -3.77
CA GLU A 50 7.10 -8.24 -4.66
C GLU A 50 7.14 -9.63 -4.04
N LYS A 51 7.41 -9.73 -2.74
CA LYS A 51 7.32 -11.00 -2.00
C LYS A 51 5.89 -11.56 -2.01
N LEU A 52 4.89 -10.72 -1.79
CA LEU A 52 3.48 -11.12 -1.81
C LEU A 52 3.06 -11.61 -3.21
N LYS A 53 3.42 -10.89 -4.27
CA LYS A 53 3.16 -11.33 -5.66
C LYS A 53 3.82 -12.68 -5.96
N SER A 54 5.09 -12.83 -5.59
CA SER A 54 5.86 -14.06 -5.84
C SER A 54 5.31 -15.26 -5.06
N THR A 55 4.75 -15.04 -3.86
CA THR A 55 4.16 -16.10 -3.04
C THR A 55 2.78 -16.54 -3.57
N ILE A 56 2.07 -15.65 -4.29
CA ILE A 56 0.74 -15.93 -4.85
C ILE A 56 0.81 -16.73 -6.16
N ILE A 57 1.96 -16.80 -6.85
CA ILE A 57 2.13 -17.54 -8.12
C ILE A 57 2.10 -19.08 -7.94
N ASN A 58 2.10 -19.61 -6.71
CA ASN A 58 2.00 -21.05 -6.43
C ASN A 58 0.62 -21.52 -5.95
N LYS A 59 -0.48 -20.88 -6.37
CA LYS A 59 -1.84 -21.30 -5.99
C LYS A 59 -2.82 -21.32 -7.16
#